data_AF-C7DGM9-F1
#
_entry.id   AF-C7DGM9-F1
#
_cell.length_a   1.000
_cell.length_b   1.000
_cell.length_c   1.000
_cell.angle_alpha   90.00
_cell.angle_beta   90.00
_cell.angle_gamma   90.00
#
_symmetry.space_group_name_H-M   'P 1'
#
loop_
_entity.id
_entity.type
_entity.pdbx_description
1 polymer ?
#
loop_
_entity_poly.entity_id
_entity_poly.type
_entity_poly.pdbx_seq_one_letter_code
_entity_poly.pdbx_strand_id
1 'polypeptide(L)'
;MAEKKMTVVIDPSLEYARRLHYNERHSGWTIFRSIYWAVYLLLVGSMLYSFSQASSVNFGAFFGLSIISLALFLLVYGFSSALHLKLMKRYA
;
A
#
# COMPACT_ATOMS: atom_id res chain seq x y z
N MET A 1 13.02 46.96 -20.99
CA MET A 1 12.35 45.83 -21.67
C MET A 1 11.21 45.39 -20.76
N ALA A 2 9.96 45.47 -21.22
CA ALA A 2 8.80 45.12 -20.39
C ALA A 2 8.71 43.60 -20.21
N GLU A 3 8.75 43.12 -18.97
CA GLU A 3 8.52 41.71 -18.64
C GLU A 3 7.15 41.28 -19.15
N LYS A 4 7.15 40.30 -20.05
CA LYS A 4 5.93 39.72 -20.61
C LYS A 4 5.25 38.91 -19.50
N LYS A 5 4.22 39.50 -18.87
CA LYS A 5 3.43 38.86 -17.81
C LYS A 5 2.81 37.56 -18.36
N MET A 6 3.37 36.42 -17.96
CA MET A 6 2.90 35.11 -18.40
C MET A 6 1.64 34.76 -17.60
N THR A 7 0.47 35.08 -18.15
CA THR A 7 -0.82 34.65 -17.58
C THR A 7 -1.03 33.17 -17.91
N VAL A 8 -0.81 32.31 -16.91
CA VAL A 8 -1.17 30.88 -16.99
C VAL A 8 -2.67 30.79 -16.78
N VAL A 9 -3.43 30.59 -17.85
CA VAL A 9 -4.86 30.28 -17.75
C VAL A 9 -4.97 28.81 -17.36
N ILE A 10 -5.27 28.56 -16.09
CA ILE A 10 -5.53 27.22 -15.57
C ILE A 10 -6.99 26.90 -15.93
N ASP A 11 -7.18 26.03 -16.91
CA ASP A 11 -8.50 25.51 -17.23
C ASP A 11 -8.89 24.44 -16.17
N PRO A 12 -9.90 24.70 -15.33
CA PRO A 12 -10.29 23.79 -14.26
C PRO A 12 -10.77 22.43 -14.78
N SER A 13 -11.27 22.36 -16.02
CA SER A 13 -11.71 21.10 -16.64
C SER A 13 -10.54 20.17 -16.97
N LEU A 14 -9.44 20.74 -17.47
CA LEU A 14 -8.19 20.03 -17.76
C LEU A 14 -7.48 19.56 -16.49
N GLU A 15 -7.49 20.37 -15.42
CA GLU A 15 -6.99 19.93 -14.12
C GLU A 15 -7.81 18.78 -13.54
N TYR A 16 -9.14 18.85 -13.63
CA TYR A 16 -10.02 17.81 -13.13
C TYR A 16 -9.77 16.48 -13.88
N ALA A 17 -9.66 16.52 -15.21
CA ALA A 17 -9.36 15.35 -16.03
C ALA A 17 -7.99 14.72 -15.66
N ARG A 18 -6.95 15.54 -15.42
CA ARG A 18 -5.64 15.04 -14.95
C ARG A 18 -5.73 14.38 -13.58
N ARG A 19 -6.47 14.98 -12.64
CA ARG A 19 -6.67 14.41 -11.30
C ARG A 19 -7.48 13.12 -11.37
N LEU A 20 -8.48 13.04 -12.23
CA LEU A 20 -9.30 11.85 -12.41
C LEU A 20 -8.44 10.67 -12.92
N HIS A 21 -7.65 10.91 -13.98
CA HIS A 21 -6.74 9.90 -14.52
C HIS A 21 -5.63 9.50 -13.53
N TYR A 22 -5.14 10.43 -12.71
CA TYR A 22 -4.19 10.14 -11.63
C TYR A 22 -4.81 9.27 -10.53
N ASN A 23 -6.05 9.60 -10.12
CA ASN A 23 -6.81 8.85 -9.11
C ASN A 23 -7.19 7.45 -9.58
N GLU A 24 -7.57 7.28 -10.85
CA GLU A 24 -7.83 5.96 -11.43
C GLU A 24 -6.59 5.05 -11.34
N ARG A 25 -5.40 5.58 -11.67
CA ARG A 25 -4.14 4.82 -11.54
C ARG A 25 -3.77 4.51 -10.08
N HIS A 26 -4.13 5.36 -9.12
CA HIS A 26 -3.87 5.13 -7.69
C HIS A 26 -4.93 4.26 -6.99
N SER A 27 -6.14 4.17 -7.56
CA SER A 27 -7.23 3.34 -7.05
C SER A 27 -6.85 1.86 -6.99
N GLY A 28 -6.16 1.33 -8.01
CA GLY A 28 -5.67 -0.05 -7.99
C GLY A 28 -4.67 -0.31 -6.85
N TRP A 29 -3.82 0.67 -6.55
CA TRP A 29 -2.83 0.56 -5.47
C TRP A 29 -3.48 0.60 -4.08
N THR A 30 -4.49 1.45 -3.87
CA THR A 30 -5.21 1.51 -2.59
C THR A 30 -6.00 0.23 -2.34
N ILE A 31 -6.62 -0.35 -3.36
CA ILE A 31 -7.30 -1.66 -3.27
C ILE A 31 -6.29 -2.76 -2.92
N PHE A 32 -5.16 -2.84 -3.64
CA PHE A 32 -4.09 -3.79 -3.35
C PHE A 32 -3.64 -3.69 -1.90
N ARG A 33 -3.33 -2.48 -1.42
CA ARG A 33 -2.88 -2.24 -0.04
C ARG A 33 -3.90 -2.75 0.98
N SER A 34 -5.18 -2.46 0.78
CA SER A 34 -6.24 -2.91 1.69
C SER A 34 -6.36 -4.43 1.74
N ILE A 35 -6.35 -5.10 0.59
CA ILE A 35 -6.42 -6.57 0.51
C ILE A 35 -5.18 -7.20 1.16
N TYR A 36 -4.01 -6.66 0.87
CA TYR A 36 -2.74 -7.16 1.37
C TYR A 36 -2.69 -7.20 2.90
N TRP A 37 -3.07 -6.11 3.56
CA TRP A 37 -3.12 -6.06 5.02
C TRP A 37 -4.28 -6.85 5.62
N ALA A 38 -5.41 -6.98 4.92
CA ALA A 38 -6.49 -7.86 5.35
C ALA A 38 -6.05 -9.33 5.39
N VAL A 39 -5.30 -9.79 4.38
CA VAL A 39 -4.71 -11.14 4.35
C VAL A 39 -3.74 -11.35 5.52
N TYR A 40 -2.90 -10.35 5.82
CA TYR A 40 -2.01 -10.42 6.98
C TYR A 40 -2.79 -10.60 8.29
N LEU A 41 -3.83 -9.80 8.52
CA LEU A 41 -4.66 -9.90 9.72
C LEU A 41 -5.35 -11.25 9.84
N LEU A 42 -5.83 -11.80 8.73
CA LEU A 42 -6.43 -13.14 8.69
C LEU A 42 -5.41 -14.22 9.08
N LEU A 43 -4.17 -14.11 8.57
CA LEU A 43 -3.09 -15.02 8.88
C LEU A 43 -2.73 -14.97 10.38
N VAL A 44 -2.52 -13.77 10.94
CA VAL A 44 -2.23 -13.61 12.37
C VAL A 44 -3.40 -14.09 13.24
N GLY A 45 -4.64 -13.79 12.85
CA GLY A 45 -5.84 -14.24 13.56
C GLY A 45 -5.98 -15.76 13.57
N SER A 46 -5.70 -16.43 12.45
CA SER A 46 -5.74 -17.90 12.38
C SER A 46 -4.62 -18.56 13.18
N MET A 47 -3.42 -17.96 13.21
CA MET A 47 -2.36 -18.39 14.10
C MET A 47 -2.79 -18.25 15.56
N LEU A 48 -3.33 -17.09 15.96
CA LEU A 48 -3.78 -16.86 17.34
C LEU A 48 -4.82 -17.90 17.77
N TYR A 49 -5.79 -18.19 16.91
CA TYR A 49 -6.79 -19.23 17.16
C TYR A 49 -6.18 -20.63 17.31
N SER A 50 -5.17 -20.96 16.50
CA SER A 50 -4.51 -22.26 16.56
C SER A 50 -3.69 -22.43 17.84
N PHE A 51 -2.98 -21.37 18.26
CA PHE A 51 -2.17 -21.39 19.49
C PHE A 51 -3.00 -21.32 20.78
N SER A 52 -4.23 -20.76 20.73
CA SER A 52 -5.12 -20.72 21.89
C SER A 52 -5.80 -22.06 22.19
N GLN A 53 -5.95 -22.93 21.19
CA GLN A 53 -6.54 -24.26 21.34
C GLN A 53 -5.54 -25.32 21.85
N ALA A 54 -4.24 -25.03 21.81
CA ALA A 54 -3.23 -25.92 22.37
C ALA A 54 -3.23 -25.82 23.90
N SER A 55 -3.34 -26.96 24.61
CA SER A 55 -3.46 -27.04 26.09
C SER A 55 -2.35 -26.33 26.87
N SER A 56 -1.23 -26.02 26.22
CA SER A 56 -0.20 -25.11 26.72
C SER A 56 0.00 -23.97 25.72
N VAL A 57 -0.53 -22.79 26.02
CA VAL A 57 -0.37 -21.62 25.14
C VAL A 57 1.10 -21.18 25.16
N ASN A 58 1.86 -21.57 24.15
CA ASN A 58 3.24 -21.12 23.98
C ASN A 58 3.25 -19.74 23.32
N PHE A 59 2.99 -18.71 24.14
CA PHE A 59 2.98 -17.32 23.70
C PHE A 59 4.32 -16.90 23.06
N GLY A 60 5.45 -17.44 23.52
CA GLY A 60 6.76 -17.15 22.95
C GLY A 60 6.87 -17.59 21.48
N ALA A 61 6.41 -18.80 21.17
CA ALA A 61 6.37 -19.31 19.80
C ALA A 61 5.41 -18.50 18.90
N PHE A 62 4.22 -18.16 19.42
CA PHE A 62 3.26 -17.32 18.70
C PHE A 62 3.84 -15.94 18.35
N PHE A 63 4.44 -15.24 19.32
CA PHE A 63 5.04 -13.93 19.10
C PHE A 63 6.21 -14.00 18.13
N GLY A 64 7.09 -15.00 18.26
CA GLY A 64 8.22 -15.20 17.36
C GLY A 64 7.77 -15.37 15.91
N LEU A 65 6.81 -16.27 15.66
CA LEU A 65 6.27 -16.49 14.32
C LEU A 65 5.50 -15.27 13.79
N SER A 66 4.78 -14.55 14.65
CA SER A 66 4.06 -13.33 14.26
C SER A 66 5.03 -12.25 13.78
N ILE A 67 6.14 -12.03 14.50
CA ILE A 67 7.18 -11.05 14.11
C ILE A 67 7.84 -11.45 12.79
N ILE A 68 8.17 -12.73 12.61
CA ILE A 68 8.75 -13.24 11.36
C ILE A 68 7.77 -13.03 10.19
N SER A 69 6.49 -13.33 10.39
CA SER A 69 5.46 -13.11 9.38
C SER A 69 5.32 -11.63 9.02
N LEU A 70 5.33 -10.74 10.02
CA LEU A 70 5.27 -9.29 9.82
C LEU A 70 6.49 -8.80 9.03
N ALA A 71 7.68 -9.27 9.35
CA ALA A 71 8.91 -8.90 8.65
C ALA A 71 8.84 -9.28 7.16
N LEU A 72 8.37 -10.50 6.85
CA LEU A 72 8.15 -10.93 5.46
C LEU A 72 7.12 -10.05 4.74
N PHE A 73 6.00 -9.74 5.40
CA PHE A 73 4.97 -8.88 4.82
C PHE A 73 5.48 -7.45 4.58
N LEU A 74 6.31 -6.91 5.49
CA LEU A 74 6.91 -5.60 5.31
C LEU A 74 7.90 -5.57 4.14
N LEU A 75 8.73 -6.61 3.98
CA LEU A 75 9.65 -6.71 2.85
C LEU A 75 8.89 -6.73 1.51
N VAL A 76 7.91 -7.62 1.37
CA VAL A 76 7.12 -7.74 0.13
C VAL A 76 6.34 -6.46 -0.16
N TYR A 77 5.76 -5.82 0.87
CA TYR A 77 5.08 -4.54 0.71
C TYR A 77 6.04 -3.42 0.28
N GLY A 78 7.24 -3.38 0.86
CA GLY A 78 8.30 -2.43 0.48
C GLY A 78 8.71 -2.58 -0.98
N PHE A 79 8.97 -3.81 -1.44
CA PHE A 79 9.27 -4.10 -2.85
C PHE A 79 8.12 -3.72 -3.78
N SER A 80 6.89 -4.09 -3.41
CA SER A 80 5.70 -3.77 -4.20
C SER A 80 5.49 -2.25 -4.32
N SER A 81 5.72 -1.51 -3.24
CA SER A 81 5.62 -0.04 -3.21
C SER A 81 6.69 0.61 -4.07
N ALA A 82 7.94 0.15 -3.96
CA ALA A 82 9.04 0.65 -4.77
C ALA A 82 8.80 0.38 -6.27
N LEU A 83 8.28 -0.79 -6.62
CA LEU A 83 7.96 -1.17 -7.99
C LEU A 83 6.79 -0.33 -8.53
N HIS A 84 5.73 -0.14 -7.74
CA HIS A 84 4.60 0.71 -8.11
C HIS A 84 5.07 2.14 -8.42
N LEU A 85 5.88 2.74 -7.53
CA LEU A 85 6.43 4.08 -7.74
C LEU A 85 7.35 4.14 -8.98
N LYS A 86 8.17 3.11 -9.22
CA LYS A 86 9.07 3.04 -10.38
C LYS A 86 8.30 2.94 -11.70
N LEU A 87 7.24 2.12 -11.75
CA LEU A 87 6.37 2.04 -12.92
C LEU A 87 5.64 3.36 -13.14
N MET A 88 5.10 3.97 -12.08
CA MET A 88 4.41 5.25 -12.19
C MET A 88 5.30 6.36 -12.77
N LYS A 89 6.57 6.44 -12.38
CA LYS A 89 7.54 7.38 -12.98
C LYS A 89 7.85 7.12 -14.45
N ARG A 90 7.66 5.89 -14.95
CA ARG A 90 7.93 5.52 -16.35
C ARG A 90 6.75 5.82 -17.28
N TYR A 91 5.55 5.97 -16.72
CA TYR A 91 4.29 6.20 -17.46
C TYR A 91 3.65 7.58 -17.18
N ALA A 92 4.33 8.45 -16.43
CA ALA A 92 3.97 9.85 -16.21
C ALA A 92 4.80 10.75 -17.13
#